data_AF-A0A5C8NL64-F1
#
_entry.id   AF-A0A5C8NL64-F1
#
_cell.length_a   1.000
_cell.length_b   1.000
_cell.length_c   1.000
_cell.angle_alpha   90.00
_cell.angle_beta   90.00
_cell.angle_gamma   90.00
#
_symmetry.space_group_name_H-M   'P 1'
#
loop_
_entity.id
_entity.type
_entity.pdbx_description
1 polymer ?
#
loop_
_entity_poly.entity_id
_entity_poly.type
_entity_poly.pdbx_seq_one_letter_code
_entity_poly.pdbx_strand_id
1 'polypeptide(L)'
;MNKPILVTAADASALLSVGETRFYQLRAERADFPTPVMLGPRCIRYRTADIEAFVERLASESAPQPEPVQLAAGRSRGQARRKGRLPFPAQDMGCEDDVRPIPTPAPAEVSA
;
A
#
# COMPACT_ATOMS: atom_id res chain seq x y z
N MET A 1 28.34 1.86 14.39
CA MET A 1 27.28 0.83 14.44
C MET A 1 27.60 -0.21 13.38
N ASN A 2 27.92 -1.44 13.77
CA ASN A 2 28.22 -2.51 12.82
C ASN A 2 26.91 -2.96 12.17
N LYS A 3 26.72 -2.65 10.88
CA LYS A 3 25.59 -3.19 10.11
C LYS A 3 25.84 -4.68 9.84
N PRO A 4 24.82 -5.55 9.97
CA PRO A 4 24.95 -6.95 9.58
C PRO A 4 25.26 -7.05 8.08
N ILE A 5 26.19 -7.91 7.72
CA ILE A 5 26.61 -8.12 6.31
C ILE A 5 25.54 -8.89 5.55
N LEU A 6 24.90 -9.86 6.21
CA LEU A 6 23.88 -10.73 5.64
C LEU A 6 22.55 -10.56 6.39
N VAL A 7 21.51 -10.23 5.65
CA VAL A 7 20.16 -9.96 6.16
C VAL A 7 19.18 -11.02 5.66
N THR A 8 18.10 -11.22 6.43
CA THR A 8 17.00 -12.11 6.02
C THR A 8 16.08 -11.42 5.01
N ALA A 9 15.14 -12.15 4.41
CA ALA A 9 14.14 -11.55 3.52
C ALA A 9 13.24 -10.53 4.25
N ALA A 10 12.87 -10.81 5.50
CA ALA A 10 12.08 -9.91 6.33
C ALA A 10 12.84 -8.59 6.58
N ASP A 11 14.10 -8.67 7.01
CA ASP A 11 14.94 -7.49 7.22
C ASP A 11 15.16 -6.71 5.92
N ALA A 12 15.40 -7.41 4.81
CA ALA A 12 15.57 -6.79 3.50
C ALA A 12 14.30 -6.07 3.01
N SER A 13 13.12 -6.64 3.27
CA SER A 13 11.84 -5.98 2.96
C SER A 13 11.60 -4.74 3.81
N ALA A 14 12.02 -4.76 5.08
CA ALA A 14 11.95 -3.61 5.97
C ALA A 14 12.87 -2.47 5.49
N LEU A 15 14.08 -2.78 5.01
CA LEU A 15 15.00 -1.79 4.42
C LEU A 15 14.40 -1.12 3.18
N LEU A 16 13.63 -1.86 2.38
CA LEU A 16 12.92 -1.36 1.20
C LEU A 16 11.58 -0.69 1.53
N SER A 17 11.14 -0.72 2.80
CA SER A 17 9.80 -0.27 3.23
C SER A 17 8.66 -0.91 2.43
N VAL A 18 8.79 -2.20 2.09
CA VAL A 18 7.76 -2.99 1.38
C VAL A 18 7.37 -4.22 2.20
N GLY A 19 6.16 -4.73 1.97
CA GLY A 19 5.77 -6.02 2.54
C GLY A 19 6.55 -7.19 1.95
N GLU A 20 6.72 -8.27 2.71
CA GLU A 20 7.43 -9.48 2.26
C GLU A 20 6.88 -10.06 0.96
N THR A 21 5.55 -10.08 0.79
CA THR A 21 4.90 -10.53 -0.44
C THR A 21 5.37 -9.71 -1.65
N ARG A 22 5.46 -8.39 -1.51
CA ARG A 22 5.92 -7.51 -2.59
C ARG A 22 7.41 -7.71 -2.86
N PHE A 23 8.20 -7.98 -1.83
CA PHE A 23 9.62 -8.32 -1.98
C PHE A 23 9.82 -9.57 -2.83
N TYR A 24 9.06 -10.66 -2.57
CA TYR A 24 9.15 -11.87 -3.39
C TYR A 24 8.66 -11.67 -4.82
N GLN A 25 7.62 -10.85 -5.03
CA GLN A 25 7.16 -10.48 -6.36
C GLN A 25 8.23 -9.71 -7.14
N LEU A 26 8.86 -8.71 -6.51
CA LEU A 26 9.93 -7.93 -7.13
C LEU A 26 11.11 -8.81 -7.56
N ARG A 27 11.45 -9.82 -6.75
CA ARG A 27 12.47 -10.81 -7.09
C ARG A 27 12.12 -11.64 -8.33
N ALA A 28 10.84 -11.93 -8.54
CA ALA A 28 10.37 -12.68 -9.72
C ALA A 28 10.21 -11.79 -10.95
N GLU A 29 9.80 -10.53 -10.78
CA GLU A 29 9.51 -9.58 -11.86
C GLU A 29 10.78 -8.91 -12.42
N ARG A 30 11.75 -8.57 -11.57
CA ARG A 30 12.95 -7.82 -11.97
C ARG A 30 14.17 -8.73 -12.06
N ALA A 31 14.80 -8.75 -13.23
CA ALA A 31 16.06 -9.44 -13.46
C ALA A 31 17.24 -8.80 -12.69
N ASP A 32 17.16 -7.49 -12.41
CA ASP A 32 18.20 -6.73 -11.71
C ASP A 32 18.13 -6.83 -10.18
N PHE A 33 17.31 -7.76 -9.67
CA PHE A 33 17.14 -7.97 -8.24
C PHE A 33 18.40 -8.62 -7.62
N PRO A 34 18.79 -8.21 -6.40
CA PRO A 34 20.01 -8.72 -5.77
C PRO A 34 20.00 -10.25 -5.61
N THR A 35 21.13 -10.86 -6.00
CA THR A 35 21.29 -12.32 -5.98
C THR A 35 21.35 -12.82 -4.54
N PRO A 36 20.49 -13.77 -4.14
CA PRO A 36 20.54 -14.34 -2.81
C PRO A 36 21.81 -15.18 -2.59
N VAL A 37 22.39 -15.06 -1.40
CA VAL A 37 23.45 -15.93 -0.89
C VAL A 37 22.80 -17.11 -0.19
N MET A 38 23.02 -18.31 -0.73
CA MET A 38 22.60 -19.57 -0.10
C MET A 38 23.67 -20.05 0.88
N LEU A 39 23.36 -20.05 2.18
CA LEU A 39 24.22 -20.61 3.23
C LEU A 39 23.96 -22.11 3.47
N GLY A 40 22.89 -22.63 2.88
CA GLY A 40 22.48 -24.03 2.97
C GLY A 40 21.18 -24.26 2.17
N PRO A 41 20.63 -25.48 2.18
CA PRO A 41 19.51 -25.86 1.31
C PRO A 41 18.21 -25.06 1.56
N ARG A 42 18.06 -24.46 2.75
CA ARG A 42 16.89 -23.62 3.11
C ARG A 42 17.27 -22.24 3.63
N CYS A 43 18.56 -21.91 3.71
CA CYS A 43 19.01 -20.67 4.32
C CYS A 43 19.41 -19.67 3.24
N ILE A 44 18.44 -18.84 2.85
CA ILE A 44 18.61 -17.78 1.87
C ILE A 44 18.84 -16.46 2.60
N ARG A 45 19.95 -15.77 2.28
CA ARG A 45 20.30 -14.45 2.83
C ARG A 45 20.60 -13.47 1.70
N TYR A 46 20.51 -12.19 2.01
CA TYR A 46 20.88 -11.11 1.08
C TYR A 46 22.02 -10.30 1.67
N ARG A 47 22.90 -9.79 0.83
CA ARG A 47 23.92 -8.85 1.28
C ARG A 47 23.30 -7.48 1.43
N THR A 48 23.56 -6.83 2.55
CA THR A 48 23.02 -5.50 2.83
C THR A 48 23.46 -4.48 1.77
N ALA A 49 24.73 -4.54 1.35
CA ALA A 49 25.27 -3.65 0.31
C ALA A 49 24.53 -3.80 -1.04
N ASP A 50 24.13 -5.01 -1.43
CA ASP A 50 23.45 -5.24 -2.71
C ASP A 50 22.01 -4.71 -2.68
N ILE A 51 21.36 -4.81 -1.52
CA ILE A 51 20.01 -4.25 -1.28
C ILE A 51 20.08 -2.72 -1.30
N GLU A 52 21.06 -2.12 -0.60
CA GLU A 52 21.26 -0.66 -0.60
C GLU A 52 21.55 -0.14 -2.02
N ALA A 53 22.44 -0.81 -2.76
CA ALA A 53 22.72 -0.45 -4.16
C ALA A 53 21.49 -0.59 -5.06
N PHE A 54 20.61 -1.56 -4.80
CA PHE A 54 19.35 -1.70 -5.53
C PHE A 54 18.39 -0.53 -5.25
N VAL A 55 18.31 -0.07 -4.00
CA VAL A 55 17.53 1.12 -3.62
C VAL A 55 18.05 2.36 -4.33
N GLU A 56 19.36 2.57 -4.35
CA GLU A 56 19.98 3.72 -5.02
C GLU A 56 19.69 3.74 -6.52
N ARG A 57 19.70 2.57 -7.18
CA ARG A 57 19.31 2.45 -8.58
C ARG A 57 17.83 2.79 -8.80
N LEU A 58 16.94 2.28 -7.95
CA LEU A 58 15.50 2.60 -8.02
C LEU A 58 15.23 4.10 -7.85
N ALA A 59 15.91 4.75 -6.90
CA ALA A 59 15.80 6.18 -6.68
C ALA A 59 16.31 6.98 -7.90
N SER A 60 17.39 6.52 -8.53
CA SER A 60 17.96 7.14 -9.73
C SER A 60 17.06 6.97 -10.96
N GLU A 61 16.44 5.79 -11.12
CA GLU A 61 15.47 5.51 -12.20
C GLU A 61 14.17 6.32 -12.03
N SER A 62 13.78 6.60 -10.78
CA SER A 62 12.59 7.38 -10.43
C SER A 62 12.82 8.90 -10.46
N ALA A 63 13.97 9.37 -10.95
CA ALA A 63 14.24 10.79 -11.10
C ALA A 63 13.10 11.46 -11.90
N PRO A 64 12.50 12.55 -11.40
CA PRO A 64 11.28 13.10 -11.96
C PRO A 64 11.53 13.60 -13.38
N GLN A 65 10.90 12.94 -14.35
CA GLN A 65 10.64 13.53 -15.66
C GLN A 65 10.01 14.91 -15.42
N PRO A 66 10.52 16.00 -16.04
CA PRO A 66 9.97 17.33 -15.86
C PRO A 66 8.46 17.28 -16.14
N GLU A 67 7.66 17.81 -15.19
CA GLU A 67 6.20 17.79 -15.32
C GLU A 67 5.80 18.33 -16.71
N PRO A 68 5.01 17.60 -17.51
CA PRO A 68 4.50 18.14 -18.75
C PRO A 68 3.64 19.37 -18.41
N VAL A 69 3.88 20.48 -19.13
CA VAL A 69 3.27 21.82 -18.97
C VAL A 69 1.74 21.80 -18.75
N GLN A 70 1.08 20.74 -19.21
CA GLN A 70 -0.36 20.51 -19.11
C GLN A 70 -0.87 20.30 -17.67
N LEU A 71 -0.05 19.75 -16.75
CA LEU A 71 -0.44 19.52 -15.35
C LEU A 71 -0.27 20.75 -14.45
N ALA A 72 0.60 21.69 -14.83
CA ALA A 72 0.74 22.98 -14.14
C ALA A 72 -0.56 23.81 -14.23
N ALA A 73 -1.26 23.77 -15.37
CA ALA A 73 -2.50 24.50 -15.60
C ALA A 73 -3.72 23.94 -14.82
N GLY A 74 -3.67 22.67 -14.37
CA GLY A 74 -4.79 22.01 -13.67
C GLY A 74 -4.84 22.27 -12.16
N ARG A 75 -3.72 22.58 -11.51
CA ARG A 75 -3.63 22.75 -10.04
C ARG A 75 -4.39 23.97 -9.52
N SER A 76 -4.56 25.01 -10.33
CA SER A 76 -5.31 26.23 -9.97
C SER A 76 -6.83 26.03 -9.91
N ARG A 77 -7.40 25.03 -10.60
CA ARG A 77 -8.85 24.78 -10.59
C ARG A 77 -9.34 23.98 -9.36
N GLY A 78 -8.49 23.12 -8.79
CA GLY A 78 -8.87 22.25 -7.66
C GLY A 78 -8.91 22.96 -6.30
N GLN A 79 -8.03 23.94 -6.05
CA GLN A 79 -7.96 24.64 -4.76
C GLN A 79 -9.16 25.58 -4.53
N ALA A 80 -9.77 26.13 -5.59
CA ALA A 80 -10.94 27.00 -5.46
C ALA A 80 -12.19 26.26 -4.91
N ARG A 81 -12.33 24.95 -5.18
CA ARG A 81 -13.51 24.18 -4.72
C ARG A 81 -13.46 23.82 -3.24
N ARG A 82 -12.29 23.74 -2.60
CA ARG A 82 -12.19 23.41 -1.17
C ARG A 82 -12.49 24.59 -0.24
N LYS A 83 -12.39 25.83 -0.72
CA LYS A 83 -12.58 27.04 0.10
C LYS A 83 -14.03 27.50 0.22
N GLY A 84 -14.97 26.85 -0.48
CA GLY A 84 -16.40 27.19 -0.48
C GLY A 84 -17.31 26.24 0.29
N ARG A 85 -16.78 25.22 0.99
CA ARG A 85 -17.61 24.36 1.84
C ARG A 85 -17.79 25.04 3.19
N LEU A 86 -18.87 25.81 3.31
CA LEU A 86 -19.40 26.26 4.60
C LEU A 86 -19.47 25.07 5.59
N PRO A 87 -19.24 25.31 6.89
CA PRO A 87 -19.42 24.27 7.89
C PRO A 87 -20.88 23.82 7.91
N PHE A 88 -21.10 22.52 7.97
CA PHE A 88 -22.44 21.94 8.15
C PHE A 88 -23.07 22.53 9.42
N PRO A 89 -24.36 22.90 9.41
CA PRO A 89 -25.05 23.15 10.67
C PRO A 89 -25.09 21.84 11.46
N ALA A 90 -24.63 21.89 12.71
CA ALA A 90 -24.76 20.82 13.67
C ALA A 90 -26.25 20.47 13.79
N GLN A 91 -26.63 19.28 13.33
CA GLN A 91 -27.99 18.78 13.54
C GLN A 91 -28.04 18.12 14.92
N ASP A 92 -28.96 18.66 15.68
CA ASP A 92 -29.32 18.38 17.06
C ASP A 92 -29.67 16.90 17.26
N MET A 93 -29.26 16.36 18.42
CA MET A 93 -29.63 15.01 18.85
C MET A 93 -31.12 15.00 19.22
N GLY A 94 -31.96 14.56 18.29
CA GLY A 94 -33.33 14.13 18.56
C GLY A 94 -33.40 12.61 18.62
N CYS A 95 -33.56 12.09 19.84
CA CYS A 95 -33.93 10.71 20.14
C CYS A 95 -35.32 10.42 19.55
N GLU A 96 -35.51 9.32 18.82
CA GLU A 96 -36.79 8.62 18.77
C GLU A 96 -36.60 7.17 18.28
N ASP A 97 -36.98 6.25 19.16
CA ASP A 97 -37.09 4.80 18.98
C ASP A 97 -38.06 4.44 17.85
N ASP A 98 -37.58 3.76 16.81
CA ASP A 98 -38.45 3.10 15.84
C ASP A 98 -38.05 1.63 15.69
N VAL A 99 -38.61 0.81 16.58
CA VAL A 99 -38.56 -0.65 16.54
C VAL A 99 -39.33 -1.13 15.30
N ARG A 100 -38.61 -1.51 14.25
CA ARG A 100 -39.23 -2.16 13.09
C ARG A 100 -39.63 -3.60 13.42
N PRO A 101 -40.90 -4.00 13.23
CA PRO A 101 -41.29 -5.40 13.40
C PRO A 101 -40.73 -6.25 12.25
N ILE A 102 -40.12 -7.39 12.61
CA ILE A 102 -39.59 -8.38 11.67
C ILE A 102 -40.79 -9.09 11.00
N PRO A 103 -40.87 -9.16 9.65
CA PRO A 103 -41.86 -10.00 8.99
C PRO A 103 -41.49 -11.48 9.15
N THR A 104 -42.34 -12.25 9.82
CA THR A 104 -42.27 -13.71 9.88
C THR A 104 -42.64 -14.31 8.52
N PRO A 105 -41.88 -15.29 7.99
CA PRO A 105 -42.26 -16.00 6.78
C PRO A 105 -43.41 -17.00 7.07
N ALA A 106 -44.40 -17.01 6.18
CA ALA A 106 -45.53 -17.95 6.20
C ALA A 106 -45.06 -19.41 5.94
N PRO A 107 -45.63 -20.42 6.62
CA PRO A 107 -45.29 -21.81 6.35
C PRO A 107 -45.85 -22.26 5.00
N ALA A 108 -45.00 -22.87 4.18
CA ALA A 108 -45.37 -23.52 2.94
C ALA A 108 -46.30 -24.71 3.23
N GLU A 109 -47.47 -24.72 2.57
CA GLU A 109 -48.32 -25.89 2.50
C GLU A 109 -47.58 -27.00 1.75
N VAL A 110 -47.26 -28.09 2.46
CA VAL A 110 -46.90 -29.38 1.86
C VAL A 110 -48.19 -30.19 1.82
N SER A 111 -48.81 -30.25 0.64
CA SER A 111 -49.91 -31.17 0.36
C SER A 111 -49.38 -32.55 -0.04
N ALA A 112 -49.89 -33.54 0.70
CA ALA A 112 -50.13 -34.96 0.38
C ALA A 112 -49.03 -35.80 -0.28
#